data_AF-A0A6V7UPJ7-F1
#
_entry.id   AF-A0A6V7UPJ7-F1
#
_cell.length_a   1.000
_cell.length_b   1.000
_cell.length_c   1.000
_cell.angle_alpha   90.00
_cell.angle_beta   90.00
_cell.angle_gamma   90.00
#
_symmetry.space_group_name_H-M   'P 1'
#
loop_
_entity.id
_entity.type
_entity.pdbx_description
1 polymer ?
#
loop_
_entity_poly.entity_id
_entity_poly.type
_entity_poly.pdbx_seq_one_letter_code
_entity_poly.pdbx_strand_id
1 'polypeptide(L)'
;MYVEDIWADDTEKQKEDKKCLYNVEDVDEERKWLLDLLLEESDADSGGEEQITDQDLREILKIHHKRRKFQKEYHSDLMNSQYTYYGAGLISAKDRFNENQQKIVKKEQQQQQSLSNTTQ
;
A
#
# COMPACT_ATOMS: atom_id res chain seq x y z
N MET A 1 8.01 26.59 25.73
CA MET A 1 8.08 25.78 24.49
C MET A 1 8.02 24.34 24.95
N TYR A 2 6.85 23.71 24.83
CA TYR A 2 6.64 22.36 25.34
C TYR A 2 7.10 21.35 24.30
N VAL A 3 7.53 20.17 24.75
CA VAL A 3 7.95 19.07 23.86
C VAL A 3 6.79 18.64 22.97
N GLU A 4 5.57 18.74 23.47
CA GLU A 4 4.32 18.49 22.72
C GLU A 4 4.17 19.38 21.49
N ASP A 5 4.61 20.64 21.55
CA ASP A 5 4.53 21.57 20.40
C ASP A 5 5.49 21.18 19.26
N ILE A 6 6.56 20.43 19.56
CA ILE A 6 7.57 20.00 18.58
C ILE A 6 7.03 18.84 17.73
N TRP A 7 6.25 17.94 18.34
CA TRP A 7 5.71 16.75 17.69
C TRP A 7 4.27 16.94 17.17
N ALA A 8 3.56 17.98 17.62
CA ALA A 8 2.23 18.30 17.13
C ALA A 8 2.20 18.51 15.61
N ASP A 9 3.21 19.19 15.06
CA ASP A 9 3.35 19.42 13.61
C ASP A 9 3.55 18.10 12.84
N ASP A 10 4.32 17.16 13.41
CA ASP A 10 4.54 15.83 12.81
C ASP A 10 3.25 15.00 12.80
N THR A 11 2.42 15.08 13.84
CA THR A 11 1.15 14.33 13.90
C THR A 11 0.13 14.84 12.89
N GLU A 12 -0.01 16.16 12.72
CA GLU A 12 -0.95 16.73 11.75
C GLU A 12 -0.48 16.45 10.31
N LYS A 13 0.82 16.58 10.04
CA LYS A 13 1.41 16.20 8.75
C LYS A 13 1.20 14.72 8.43
N GLN A 14 1.37 13.84 9.41
CA GLN A 14 1.08 12.41 9.23
C GLN A 14 -0.39 12.15 8.94
N LYS A 15 -1.32 12.84 9.61
CA LYS A 15 -2.76 12.72 9.31
C LYS A 15 -3.07 13.19 7.89
N GLU A 16 -2.42 14.25 7.42
CA GLU A 16 -2.59 14.79 6.07
C GLU A 16 -2.05 13.82 5.00
N ASP A 17 -0.88 13.24 5.23
CA ASP A 17 -0.35 12.15 4.40
C ASP A 17 -1.27 10.93 4.42
N LYS A 18 -1.89 10.62 5.58
CA LYS A 18 -2.83 9.51 5.73
C LYS A 18 -4.14 9.73 4.96
N LYS A 19 -4.64 10.96 4.89
CA LYS A 19 -5.83 11.32 4.10
C LYS A 19 -5.65 10.99 2.62
N CYS A 20 -4.43 11.07 2.10
CA CYS A 20 -4.14 10.69 0.72
C CYS A 20 -4.33 9.19 0.45
N LEU A 21 -4.41 8.32 1.48
CA LEU A 21 -4.66 6.89 1.31
C LEU A 21 -6.12 6.54 1.01
N TYR A 22 -7.05 7.47 1.23
CA TYR A 22 -8.48 7.25 1.09
C TYR A 22 -9.11 8.32 0.19
N ASN A 23 -10.02 7.94 -0.71
CA ASN A 23 -10.80 8.90 -1.48
C ASN A 23 -11.94 9.44 -0.60
N VAL A 24 -11.81 10.68 -0.17
CA VAL A 24 -12.70 11.33 0.79
C VAL A 24 -13.53 12.47 0.17
N GLU A 25 -13.41 12.68 -1.15
CA GLU A 25 -14.07 13.80 -1.83
C GLU A 25 -15.61 13.73 -1.76
N ASP A 26 -16.18 12.52 -1.73
CA ASP A 26 -17.63 12.26 -1.71
C ASP A 26 -18.14 11.70 -0.36
N VAL A 27 -17.40 11.90 0.74
CA VAL A 27 -17.83 11.39 2.06
C VAL A 27 -18.79 12.36 2.72
N ASP A 28 -20.07 11.98 2.78
CA ASP A 28 -21.11 12.70 3.52
C ASP A 28 -20.79 12.82 5.02
N GLU A 29 -21.32 13.87 5.65
CA GLU A 29 -21.18 14.15 7.10
C GLU A 29 -21.52 12.92 7.98
N GLU A 30 -22.50 12.11 7.56
CA GLU A 30 -22.93 10.90 8.27
C GLU A 30 -21.85 9.81 8.35
N ARG A 31 -20.85 9.86 7.47
CA ARG A 31 -19.78 8.85 7.37
C ARG A 31 -18.42 9.36 7.82
N LYS A 32 -18.31 10.61 8.30
CA LYS A 32 -17.06 11.19 8.81
C LYS A 32 -16.42 10.38 9.92
N TRP A 33 -17.23 9.78 10.80
CA TRP A 33 -16.73 8.92 11.88
C TRP A 33 -15.94 7.71 11.35
N LEU A 34 -16.27 7.20 10.17
CA LEU A 34 -15.54 6.09 9.54
C LEU A 34 -14.17 6.56 9.05
N LEU A 35 -14.09 7.78 8.52
CA LEU A 35 -12.83 8.38 8.15
C LEU A 35 -11.96 8.62 9.38
N ASP A 36 -12.52 9.16 10.46
CA ASP A 36 -11.81 9.37 11.71
C ASP A 36 -11.28 8.04 12.25
N LEU A 37 -12.10 6.98 12.26
CA LEU A 37 -11.69 5.63 12.65
C LEU A 37 -10.58 5.04 11.75
N LEU A 38 -10.59 5.34 10.45
CA LEU A 38 -9.55 4.88 9.52
C LEU A 38 -8.22 5.63 9.67
N LEU A 39 -8.29 6.89 10.13
CA LEU A 39 -7.12 7.75 10.34
C LEU A 39 -6.55 7.61 11.76
N GLU A 40 -7.36 7.15 12.71
CA GLU A 40 -6.95 6.80 14.07
C GLU A 40 -5.82 5.76 14.03
N GLU A 41 -4.73 6.07 14.72
CA GLU A 41 -3.62 5.15 14.85
C GLU A 41 -3.97 4.12 15.92
N SER A 42 -3.85 2.84 15.58
CA SER A 42 -3.90 1.79 16.59
C SER A 42 -2.70 2.01 17.51
N ASP A 43 -2.95 2.40 18.75
CA ASP A 43 -1.91 2.52 19.77
C ASP A 43 -1.12 1.22 19.84
N ALA A 44 0.18 1.29 19.53
CA ALA A 44 1.09 0.14 19.60
C ALA A 44 1.18 -0.44 21.01
N ASP A 45 0.77 0.31 22.03
CA ASP A 45 0.70 -0.13 23.43
C ASP A 45 -0.51 -1.03 23.73
N SER A 46 -1.50 -1.16 22.83
CA SER A 46 -2.65 -2.05 23.06
C SER A 46 -2.29 -3.55 23.02
N GLY A 47 -1.07 -3.90 22.58
CA GLY A 47 -0.54 -5.27 22.59
C GLY A 47 0.75 -5.42 23.39
N GLY A 48 1.10 -4.41 24.21
CA GLY A 48 2.28 -4.48 25.07
C GLY A 48 2.12 -5.61 26.08
N GLU A 49 3.06 -6.57 26.03
CA GLU A 49 3.57 -7.46 27.11
C GLU A 49 3.86 -8.90 26.61
N GLU A 50 3.45 -9.30 25.39
CA GLU A 50 3.81 -10.63 24.88
C GLU A 50 5.23 -10.63 24.29
N GLN A 51 6.18 -11.18 25.04
CA GLN A 51 7.56 -11.34 24.56
C GLN A 51 7.57 -12.30 23.36
N ILE A 52 8.09 -11.83 22.22
CA ILE A 52 8.30 -12.67 21.03
C ILE A 52 9.23 -13.82 21.42
N THR A 53 8.68 -15.04 21.39
CA THR A 53 9.45 -16.26 21.68
C THR A 53 10.27 -16.66 20.44
N ASP A 54 11.34 -17.43 20.64
CA ASP A 54 12.11 -18.05 19.55
C ASP A 54 11.23 -18.86 18.58
N GLN A 55 10.15 -19.45 19.08
CA GLN A 55 9.16 -20.17 18.27
C GLN A 55 8.40 -19.20 17.36
N ASP A 56 7.92 -18.08 17.90
CA ASP A 56 7.22 -17.04 17.13
C ASP A 56 8.13 -16.48 16.04
N LEU A 57 9.41 -16.26 16.35
CA LEU A 57 10.39 -15.81 15.37
C LEU A 57 10.55 -16.81 14.22
N ARG A 58 10.61 -18.11 14.51
CA ARG A 58 10.67 -19.17 13.47
C ARG A 58 9.40 -19.18 12.64
N GLU A 59 8.24 -18.98 13.24
CA GLU A 59 6.96 -18.93 12.53
C GLU A 59 6.85 -17.70 11.64
N ILE A 60 7.21 -16.53 12.14
CA ILE A 60 7.28 -15.28 11.38
C ILE A 60 8.21 -15.45 10.17
N LEU A 61 9.39 -16.05 10.35
CA LEU A 61 10.32 -16.32 9.26
C LEU A 61 9.74 -17.31 8.24
N LYS A 62 9.05 -18.36 8.69
CA LYS A 62 8.40 -19.33 7.82
C LYS A 62 7.29 -18.69 6.99
N ILE A 63 6.47 -17.83 7.61
CA ILE A 63 5.43 -17.05 6.93
C ILE A 63 6.08 -16.10 5.92
N HIS A 64 7.12 -15.37 6.32
CA HIS A 64 7.84 -14.44 5.45
C HIS A 64 8.42 -15.14 4.22
N HIS A 65 9.07 -16.29 4.41
CA HIS A 65 9.64 -17.07 3.33
C HIS A 65 8.58 -17.53 2.33
N LYS A 66 7.47 -18.10 2.83
CA LYS A 66 6.33 -18.50 1.99
C LYS A 66 5.75 -17.31 1.24
N ARG A 67 5.49 -16.20 1.93
CA ARG A 67 4.98 -14.96 1.33
C ARG A 67 5.88 -14.48 0.21
N ARG A 68 7.21 -14.43 0.42
CA ARG A 68 8.19 -14.03 -0.60
C ARG A 68 8.21 -14.96 -1.80
N LYS A 69 8.06 -16.27 -1.60
CA LYS A 69 7.99 -17.24 -2.70
C LYS A 69 6.79 -16.96 -3.58
N PHE A 70 5.59 -16.88 -3.01
CA PHE A 70 4.37 -16.60 -3.76
C PHE A 70 4.37 -15.20 -4.36
N GLN A 71 4.92 -14.20 -3.66
CA GLN A 71 5.02 -12.84 -4.19
C GLN A 71 5.89 -12.78 -5.47
N LYS A 72 7.01 -13.52 -5.51
CA LYS A 72 7.85 -13.60 -6.71
C LYS A 72 7.14 -14.26 -7.88
N GLU A 73 6.43 -15.35 -7.62
CA GLU A 73 5.64 -16.06 -8.63
C GLU A 73 4.47 -15.21 -9.12
N TYR A 74 3.77 -14.54 -8.22
CA TYR A 74 2.65 -13.66 -8.51
C TYR A 74 3.08 -12.47 -9.39
N HIS A 75 4.22 -11.84 -9.08
CA HIS A 75 4.75 -10.76 -9.91
C HIS A 75 5.51 -11.22 -11.16
N SER A 76 5.59 -12.53 -11.42
CA SER A 76 6.18 -13.03 -12.67
C SER A 76 5.27 -12.76 -13.87
N ASP A 77 3.96 -12.80 -13.66
CA ASP A 77 2.95 -12.40 -14.64
C ASP A 77 2.67 -10.88 -14.53
N LEU A 78 2.65 -10.23 -15.69
CA LEU A 78 2.38 -8.80 -15.79
C LEU A 78 0.94 -8.50 -15.38
N MET A 79 -0.04 -9.32 -15.78
CA MET A 79 -1.45 -9.08 -15.46
C MET A 79 -1.72 -9.25 -13.96
N ASN A 80 -1.10 -10.24 -13.32
CA ASN A 80 -1.19 -10.41 -11.86
C ASN A 80 -0.59 -9.22 -11.11
N SER A 81 0.53 -8.68 -11.59
CA SER A 81 1.12 -7.48 -11.00
C SER A 81 0.17 -6.27 -11.06
N GLN A 82 -0.71 -6.17 -12.07
CA GLN A 82 -1.68 -5.09 -12.20
C GLN A 82 -2.73 -5.11 -11.06
N TYR A 83 -3.24 -6.30 -10.73
CA TYR A 83 -4.26 -6.45 -9.69
C TYR A 83 -3.80 -6.02 -8.29
N THR A 84 -2.49 -6.00 -8.05
CA THR A 84 -1.93 -5.49 -6.77
C THR A 84 -2.22 -4.00 -6.56
N TYR A 85 -2.20 -3.23 -7.64
CA TYR A 85 -2.26 -1.77 -7.58
C TYR A 85 -3.67 -1.23 -7.82
N TYR A 86 -4.55 -2.03 -8.43
CA TYR A 86 -5.93 -1.65 -8.69
C TYR A 86 -6.71 -1.30 -7.40
N GLY A 87 -6.57 -2.11 -6.35
CA GLY A 87 -7.24 -1.83 -5.07
C GLY A 87 -6.74 -0.54 -4.41
N ALA A 88 -5.44 -0.24 -4.53
CA ALA A 88 -4.88 1.00 -3.99
C ALA A 88 -5.39 2.21 -4.78
N GLY A 89 -5.52 2.14 -6.10
CA GLY A 89 -6.06 3.24 -6.91
C GLY A 89 -7.57 3.49 -6.73
N LEU A 90 -8.34 2.45 -6.39
CA LEU A 90 -9.76 2.59 -6.07
C LEU A 90 -10.00 3.23 -4.70
N ILE A 91 -9.18 2.87 -3.72
CA ILE A 91 -9.37 3.31 -2.34
C ILE A 91 -8.65 4.64 -2.11
N SER A 92 -7.52 4.91 -2.76
CA SER A 92 -6.69 6.10 -2.56
C SER A 92 -7.13 7.26 -3.44
N ALA A 93 -7.17 8.48 -2.88
CA ALA A 93 -7.40 9.70 -3.65
C ALA A 93 -6.30 9.94 -4.70
N LYS A 94 -5.06 9.49 -4.42
CA LYS A 94 -3.91 9.63 -5.31
C LYS A 94 -3.28 8.27 -5.60
N ASP A 95 -3.03 7.96 -6.87
CA ASP A 95 -2.28 6.77 -7.24
C ASP A 95 -0.82 6.92 -6.78
N ARG A 96 -0.42 6.12 -5.78
CA ARG A 96 0.95 6.07 -5.25
C ARG A 96 1.94 5.38 -6.20
N PHE A 97 1.45 4.71 -7.23
CA PHE A 97 2.22 3.84 -8.11
C PHE A 97 2.07 4.20 -9.59
N ASN A 98 2.04 5.49 -9.91
CA ASN A 98 1.95 5.99 -11.28
C ASN A 98 3.04 5.41 -12.22
N GLU A 99 4.24 5.16 -11.70
CA GLU A 99 5.35 4.56 -12.43
C GLU A 99 5.03 3.15 -12.93
N ASN A 100 4.19 2.41 -12.20
CA ASN A 100 3.82 1.05 -12.56
C ASN A 100 2.88 1.07 -13.77
N GLN A 101 1.96 2.04 -13.85
CA GLN A 101 1.17 2.28 -15.06
C GLN A 101 2.07 2.58 -16.26
N GLN A 102 3.07 3.45 -16.10
CA GLN A 102 4.01 3.78 -17.18
C GLN A 102 4.85 2.58 -17.65
N LYS A 103 5.29 1.72 -16.72
CA LYS A 103 6.04 0.49 -17.05
C LYS A 103 5.19 -0.48 -17.87
N ILE A 104 3.88 -0.55 -17.62
CA ILE A 104 2.93 -1.38 -18.37
C ILE A 104 2.82 -0.86 -19.80
N VAL A 105 2.50 0.44 -19.97
CA VAL A 105 2.37 1.07 -21.29
C VAL A 105 3.62 0.86 -22.14
N LYS A 106 4.81 1.00 -21.54
CA LYS A 106 6.09 0.75 -22.23
C LYS A 106 6.26 -0.70 -22.67
N LYS A 107 5.88 -1.68 -21.84
CA LYS A 107 5.98 -3.11 -22.18
C LYS A 107 4.95 -3.53 -23.22
N GLU A 108 3.74 -3.01 -23.18
CA GLU A 108 2.70 -3.24 -24.20
C GLU A 108 3.16 -2.73 -25.56
N GLN A 109 3.75 -1.53 -25.61
CA GLN A 109 4.36 -0.98 -26.84
C GLN A 109 5.49 -1.86 -27.37
N GLN A 110 6.34 -2.42 -26.50
CA GLN A 110 7.41 -3.35 -26.91
C GLN A 110 6.86 -4.67 -27.45
N GLN A 111 5.80 -5.21 -26.86
CA GLN A 111 5.14 -6.42 -27.38
C GLN A 111 4.51 -6.18 -28.74
N GLN A 112 3.82 -5.04 -28.95
CA GLN A 112 3.25 -4.67 -30.24
C GLN A 112 4.33 -4.52 -31.33
N GLN A 113 5.49 -3.95 -31.00
CA GLN A 113 6.63 -3.85 -31.93
C GLN A 113 7.23 -5.21 -32.28
N SER A 114 7.30 -6.15 -31.33
CA SER A 114 7.79 -7.50 -31.62
C SER A 114 6.86 -8.30 -32.55
N LEU A 115 5.55 -8.08 -32.45
CA LEU A 115 4.54 -8.71 -33.30
C LEU A 115 4.54 -8.13 -34.73
N SER A 116 4.75 -6.82 -34.87
CA SER A 116 4.88 -6.19 -36.19
C SER A 116 6.13 -6.63 -36.94
N ASN A 117 7.23 -6.87 -36.22
CA ASN A 117 8.51 -7.30 -36.81
C ASN A 117 8.54 -8.79 -37.19
N THR A 118 7.60 -9.60 -36.68
CA THR A 118 7.50 -11.03 -37.00
C THR A 118 6.55 -11.29 -38.18
N THR A 119 5.77 -10.28 -38.59
CA THR A 119 4.79 -10.38 -39.69
C THR A 119 5.32 -9.80 -41.01
N GLN A 120 6.55 -9.29 -41.03
CA GLN A 120 7.31 -8.93 -42.24
C GLN A 120 8.38 -9.98 -42.52
#